data_AF-A0A959C287-F1
#
_entry.id   AF-A0A959C287-F1
#
_cell.length_a   1.000
_cell.length_b   1.000
_cell.length_c   1.000
_cell.angle_alpha   90.00
_cell.angle_beta   90.00
_cell.angle_gamma   90.00
#
_symmetry.space_group_name_H-M   'P 1'
#
loop_
_entity.id
_entity.type
_entity.pdbx_description
1 polymer ?
#
loop_
_entity_poly.entity_id
_entity_poly.type
_entity_poly.pdbx_seq_one_letter_code
_entity_poly.pdbx_strand_id
1 'polypeptide(L)'
;MLRTHITRWLLLALLPLAACDIINPEEGIPAYLYVPDFTFTTNTVTEGSASEKITDVWLSVDGDFLGAYTLPAFIPLLEVGERDIVLQAGIKDNGINATPDIYPYYQDYRVTRTLTPDMVDTLRPAIRYRSDVNFAFIENFEGNSQIFQDVRRGSLDQIQLTNTDVFEGNGACLITLDTSMSIFEVATNDYFTGLADKSTLVYLEVNYKSDVPVVFGLVGNTLNGSASQEVLVLNPGFTPKDQWNKIYFNLSYIITEIGLDKYQVVFQAYIPIENGQLSRNQAHVWLDNIKLLHF
;
A
#
# COMPACT_ATOMS: atom_id res chain seq x y z
N MET A 1 1.52 71.37 73.62
CA MET A 1 2.52 70.26 73.61
C MET A 1 2.04 69.21 72.62
N LEU A 2 2.66 69.17 71.43
CA LEU A 2 3.53 68.09 70.91
C LEU A 2 2.75 66.82 70.50
N ARG A 3 2.43 66.68 69.20
CA ARG A 3 2.99 65.73 68.19
C ARG A 3 2.84 64.23 68.53
N THR A 4 2.25 63.46 67.59
CA THR A 4 3.00 62.58 66.67
C THR A 4 2.11 61.99 65.56
N HIS A 5 2.71 61.85 64.37
CA HIS A 5 2.19 61.32 63.11
C HIS A 5 1.90 59.80 63.15
N ILE A 6 1.14 59.27 62.17
CA ILE A 6 1.55 58.14 61.31
C ILE A 6 0.67 58.11 60.05
N THR A 7 1.37 58.24 58.93
CA THR A 7 0.99 58.06 57.52
C THR A 7 0.55 56.63 57.19
N ARG A 8 -0.54 56.46 56.42
CA ARG A 8 -0.83 55.23 55.68
C ARG A 8 -0.50 55.43 54.20
N TRP A 9 0.63 54.87 53.81
CA TRP A 9 1.05 54.73 52.42
C TRP A 9 0.21 53.61 51.77
N LEU A 10 -0.51 53.93 50.69
CA LEU A 10 -0.94 52.94 49.70
C LEU A 10 0.07 53.03 48.54
N LEU A 11 1.10 52.17 48.55
CA LEU A 11 1.83 51.85 47.32
C LEU A 11 0.96 50.85 46.55
N LEU A 12 0.23 51.34 45.56
CA LEU A 12 -0.32 50.49 44.52
C LEU A 12 0.85 50.12 43.60
N ALA A 13 1.30 48.86 43.70
CA ALA A 13 2.34 48.33 42.83
C ALA A 13 1.85 48.38 41.37
N LEU A 14 2.45 49.26 40.59
CA LEU A 14 2.30 49.32 39.13
C LEU A 14 3.11 48.14 38.56
N LEU A 15 2.48 46.97 38.44
CA LEU A 15 3.03 45.85 37.70
C LEU A 15 3.10 46.24 36.21
N PRO A 16 4.28 46.20 35.55
CA PRO A 16 4.37 46.50 34.14
C PRO A 16 3.65 45.41 33.34
N LEU A 17 2.67 45.83 32.53
CA LEU A 17 1.89 45.04 31.57
C LEU A 17 2.72 44.52 30.38
N ALA A 18 4.01 44.27 30.55
CA ALA A 18 4.93 43.86 29.48
C ALA A 18 4.94 42.33 29.26
N ALA A 19 3.90 41.61 29.68
CA ALA A 19 3.84 40.15 29.60
C ALA A 19 2.99 39.61 28.43
N CYS A 20 2.38 40.47 27.61
CA CYS A 20 1.51 40.01 26.51
C CYS A 20 2.29 39.47 25.31
N ASP A 21 3.50 39.98 25.01
CA ASP A 21 4.28 39.52 23.83
C ASP A 21 5.02 38.19 24.06
N ILE A 22 4.99 37.64 25.27
CA ILE A 22 5.54 36.30 25.57
C ILE A 22 4.54 35.19 25.16
N ILE A 23 3.25 35.54 25.00
CA ILE A 23 2.16 34.57 24.83
C ILE A 23 1.86 34.31 23.35
N ASN A 24 2.37 35.11 22.42
CA ASN A 24 2.16 34.91 20.99
C ASN A 24 3.38 35.35 20.15
N PRO A 25 4.45 34.53 20.08
CA PRO A 25 5.58 34.84 19.19
C PRO A 25 5.12 34.96 17.73
N GLU A 26 5.81 35.78 16.94
CA GLU A 26 5.52 35.98 15.52
C GLU A 26 5.64 34.65 14.75
N GLU A 27 4.54 34.19 14.14
CA GLU A 27 4.54 32.99 13.29
C GLU A 27 5.26 33.30 11.97
N GLY A 28 6.22 32.44 11.59
CA GLY A 28 6.94 32.58 10.33
C GLY A 28 6.02 32.41 9.12
N ILE A 29 6.24 33.19 8.06
CA ILE A 29 5.53 33.04 6.80
C ILE A 29 5.98 31.74 6.13
N PRO A 30 5.07 30.77 5.87
CA PRO A 30 5.45 29.49 5.30
C PRO A 30 5.78 29.60 3.81
N ALA A 31 6.62 28.69 3.33
CA ALA A 31 6.65 28.27 1.93
C ALA A 31 5.62 27.15 1.69
N TYR A 32 5.31 26.83 0.43
CA TYR A 32 4.36 25.77 0.11
C TYR A 32 4.93 24.79 -0.90
N LEU A 33 4.74 23.49 -0.65
CA LEU A 33 4.94 22.46 -1.65
C LEU A 33 3.61 22.00 -2.22
N TYR A 34 3.54 21.85 -3.54
CA TYR A 34 2.47 21.17 -4.23
C TYR A 34 2.99 19.88 -4.88
N VAL A 35 2.44 18.74 -4.48
CA VAL A 35 2.75 17.42 -5.05
C VAL A 35 1.48 16.89 -5.69
N PRO A 36 1.33 16.97 -7.02
CA PRO A 36 0.11 16.53 -7.68
C PRO A 36 -0.04 15.02 -7.66
N ASP A 37 1.02 14.30 -8.02
CA ASP A 37 1.06 12.83 -8.07
C ASP A 37 2.50 12.33 -8.28
N PHE A 38 2.71 11.02 -8.17
CA PHE A 38 3.92 10.33 -8.62
C PHE A 38 3.79 9.84 -10.06
N THR A 39 4.87 10.00 -10.83
CA THR A 39 5.03 9.29 -12.11
C THR A 39 5.83 8.02 -11.86
N PHE A 40 5.19 6.86 -11.97
CA PHE A 40 5.84 5.56 -11.81
C PHE A 40 6.21 4.94 -13.16
N THR A 41 7.42 4.37 -13.26
CA THR A 41 7.89 3.68 -14.48
C THR A 41 8.58 2.38 -14.13
N THR A 42 8.45 1.39 -15.01
CA THR A 42 9.01 0.04 -14.84
C THR A 42 9.74 -0.40 -16.10
N ASN A 43 10.64 -1.38 -15.96
CA ASN A 43 11.06 -2.21 -17.08
C ASN A 43 10.02 -3.32 -17.28
N THR A 44 9.16 -3.16 -18.27
CA THR A 44 8.01 -4.06 -18.51
C THR A 44 8.39 -5.52 -18.72
N VAL A 45 9.61 -5.81 -19.18
CA VAL A 45 10.09 -7.19 -19.41
C VAL A 45 10.45 -7.88 -18.09
N THR A 46 11.03 -7.15 -17.14
CA THR A 46 11.61 -7.71 -15.91
C THR A 46 10.82 -7.38 -14.65
N GLU A 47 9.97 -6.36 -14.70
CA GLU A 47 9.23 -5.81 -13.55
C GLU A 47 7.71 -5.76 -13.81
N GLY A 48 7.28 -6.09 -15.04
CA GLY A 48 5.88 -6.08 -15.46
C GLY A 48 5.27 -4.68 -15.58
N SER A 49 3.94 -4.61 -15.55
CA SER A 49 3.15 -3.38 -15.68
C SER A 49 3.64 -2.24 -14.77
N ALA A 50 3.52 -1.00 -15.25
CA ALA A 50 3.69 0.21 -14.44
C ALA A 50 2.40 0.63 -13.71
N SER A 51 1.41 -0.26 -13.58
CA SER A 51 0.23 0.00 -12.76
C SER A 51 0.61 0.22 -11.30
N GLU A 52 0.17 1.34 -10.74
CA GLU A 52 0.37 1.73 -9.35
C GLU A 52 -0.95 2.24 -8.74
N LYS A 53 -0.95 2.40 -7.42
CA LYS A 53 -2.00 3.08 -6.66
C LYS A 53 -1.38 3.71 -5.42
N ILE A 54 -0.55 4.70 -5.66
CA ILE A 54 0.05 5.58 -4.67
C ILE A 54 -1.03 6.60 -4.30
N THR A 55 -1.43 6.62 -3.05
CA THR A 55 -2.49 7.52 -2.58
C THR A 55 -1.97 8.66 -1.73
N ASP A 56 -0.74 8.52 -1.22
CA ASP A 56 -0.18 9.42 -0.22
C ASP A 56 1.30 9.68 -0.51
N VAL A 57 1.79 10.82 -0.03
CA VAL A 57 3.20 11.20 -0.06
C VAL A 57 3.69 11.41 1.37
N TRP A 58 4.77 10.72 1.73
CA TRP A 58 5.49 10.93 2.97
C TRP A 58 6.61 11.95 2.73
N LEU A 59 6.59 13.04 3.47
CA LEU A 59 7.52 14.16 3.30
C LEU A 59 8.52 14.19 4.45
N SER A 60 9.80 14.24 4.09
CA SER A 60 10.88 14.64 5.01
C SER A 60 11.66 15.82 4.45
N VAL A 61 12.08 16.75 5.30
CA VAL A 61 12.89 17.92 4.95
C VAL A 61 14.12 17.96 5.84
N ASP A 62 15.31 18.06 5.25
CA ASP A 62 16.61 18.02 5.94
C ASP A 62 16.81 16.81 6.88
N GLY A 63 16.10 15.71 6.59
CA GLY A 63 16.12 14.47 7.39
C GLY A 63 15.01 14.37 8.43
N ASP A 64 14.25 15.43 8.69
CA ASP A 64 13.13 15.42 9.63
C ASP A 64 11.83 15.02 8.94
N PHE A 65 11.12 14.02 9.48
CA PHE A 65 9.82 13.60 8.97
C PHE A 65 8.74 14.60 9.36
N LEU A 66 8.07 15.19 8.37
CA LEU A 66 7.06 16.24 8.57
C LEU A 66 5.63 15.72 8.49
N GLY A 67 5.40 14.57 7.85
CA GLY A 67 4.07 13.96 7.78
C GLY A 67 3.79 13.16 6.52
N ALA A 68 2.62 12.52 6.50
CA ALA A 68 2.05 11.84 5.35
C ALA A 68 0.82 12.60 4.87
N TYR A 69 0.74 12.85 3.57
CA TYR A 69 -0.28 13.70 2.95
C TYR A 69 -0.94 12.98 1.78
N THR A 70 -2.28 12.93 1.76
CA THR A 70 -3.02 12.35 0.64
C THR A 70 -2.84 13.19 -0.63
N LEU A 71 -2.59 12.53 -1.76
CA LEU A 71 -2.39 13.16 -3.05
C LEU A 71 -3.73 13.55 -3.71
N PRO A 72 -3.77 14.66 -4.48
CA PRO A 72 -2.73 15.68 -4.60
C PRO A 72 -2.55 16.47 -3.29
N ALA A 73 -1.31 16.74 -2.89
CA ALA A 73 -0.98 17.35 -1.60
C ALA A 73 -0.52 18.80 -1.75
N PHE A 74 -1.09 19.69 -0.93
CA PHE A 74 -0.65 21.09 -0.76
C PHE A 74 -0.18 21.27 0.69
N ILE A 75 1.13 21.46 0.88
CA ILE A 75 1.81 21.28 2.16
C ILE A 75 2.49 22.59 2.57
N PRO A 76 2.12 23.22 3.70
CA PRO A 76 2.82 24.37 4.23
C PRO A 76 4.10 23.94 4.95
N LEU A 77 5.21 24.66 4.70
CA LEU A 77 6.52 24.44 5.32
C LEU A 77 7.03 25.71 5.97
N LEU A 78 7.48 25.61 7.23
CA LEU A 78 8.13 26.74 7.92
C LEU A 78 9.64 26.80 7.59
N GLU A 79 10.17 25.73 7.02
CA GLU A 79 11.53 25.60 6.55
C GLU A 79 11.71 26.42 5.27
N VAL A 80 12.52 27.48 5.35
CA VAL A 80 12.82 28.36 4.21
C VAL A 80 14.31 28.32 3.87
N GLY A 81 14.66 28.74 2.66
CA GLY A 81 16.03 28.65 2.13
C GLY A 81 16.27 27.37 1.35
N GLU A 82 17.54 27.03 1.11
CA GLU A 82 17.92 25.78 0.45
C GLU A 82 17.71 24.59 1.39
N ARG A 83 16.93 23.61 0.95
CA ARG A 83 16.47 22.46 1.74
C ARG A 83 16.53 21.17 0.93
N ASP A 84 16.90 20.08 1.60
CA ASP A 84 16.86 18.74 1.03
C ASP A 84 15.50 18.10 1.30
N ILE A 85 14.78 17.79 0.24
CA ILE A 85 13.42 17.25 0.29
C ILE A 85 13.45 15.79 -0.14
N VAL A 86 12.83 14.93 0.66
CA VAL A 86 12.60 13.52 0.36
C VAL A 86 11.11 13.25 0.33
N LEU A 87 10.62 12.72 -0.79
CA LEU A 87 9.25 12.26 -0.97
C LEU A 87 9.25 10.74 -1.13
N GLN A 88 8.47 10.05 -0.31
CA GLN A 88 8.29 8.60 -0.38
C GLN A 88 6.84 8.27 -0.70
N ALA A 89 6.64 7.29 -1.59
CA ALA A 89 5.31 6.92 -2.06
C ALA A 89 4.58 6.07 -1.01
N GLY A 90 3.41 6.54 -0.57
CA GLY A 90 2.53 5.87 0.38
C GLY A 90 1.41 5.12 -0.33
N ILE A 91 1.15 3.89 0.12
CA ILE A 91 0.05 3.05 -0.34
C ILE A 91 -0.84 2.64 0.83
N LYS A 92 -1.94 1.94 0.54
CA LYS A 92 -2.82 1.35 1.55
C LYS A 92 -2.71 -0.16 1.54
N ASP A 93 -2.03 -0.71 2.53
CA ASP A 93 -1.86 -2.15 2.73
C ASP A 93 -3.22 -2.83 2.93
N ASN A 94 -3.40 -3.97 2.26
CA ASN A 94 -4.56 -4.85 2.40
C ASN A 94 -5.91 -4.14 2.16
N GLY A 95 -5.91 -3.02 1.43
CA GLY A 95 -7.10 -2.19 1.22
C GLY A 95 -7.61 -1.48 2.47
N ILE A 96 -6.85 -1.48 3.57
CA ILE A 96 -7.21 -0.83 4.83
C ILE A 96 -6.93 0.67 4.69
N ASN A 97 -7.99 1.47 4.72
CA ASN A 97 -7.91 2.92 4.49
C ASN A 97 -7.36 3.74 5.67
N ALA A 98 -7.22 3.14 6.85
CA ALA A 98 -7.03 3.89 8.10
C ALA A 98 -5.65 4.55 8.23
N THR A 99 -4.59 3.92 7.72
CA THR A 99 -3.22 4.44 7.78
C THR A 99 -2.47 4.01 6.53
N PRO A 100 -2.10 4.94 5.62
CA PRO A 100 -1.21 4.60 4.53
C PRO A 100 0.19 4.32 5.08
N ASP A 101 0.95 3.46 4.41
CA ASP A 101 2.33 3.12 4.75
C ASP A 101 3.24 3.38 3.55
N ILE A 102 4.53 3.66 3.81
CA ILE A 102 5.53 3.80 2.74
C ILE A 102 5.67 2.46 2.02
N TYR A 103 5.50 2.44 0.70
CA TYR A 103 5.70 1.21 -0.07
C TYR A 103 7.20 0.89 -0.17
N PRO A 104 7.68 -0.23 0.40
CA PRO A 104 9.11 -0.45 0.58
C PRO A 104 9.86 -0.70 -0.73
N TYR A 105 9.16 -1.06 -1.81
CA TYR A 105 9.77 -1.43 -3.09
C TYR A 105 9.93 -0.25 -4.06
N TYR A 106 9.34 0.91 -3.78
CA TYR A 106 9.54 2.11 -4.59
C TYR A 106 10.78 2.89 -4.13
N GLN A 107 11.45 3.55 -5.08
CA GLN A 107 12.53 4.47 -4.79
C GLN A 107 12.00 5.77 -4.19
N ASP A 108 12.77 6.36 -3.28
CA ASP A 108 12.51 7.71 -2.81
C ASP A 108 12.79 8.73 -3.93
N TYR A 109 11.99 9.79 -4.00
CA TYR A 109 12.32 10.98 -4.78
C TYR A 109 13.06 11.98 -3.89
N ARG A 110 14.27 12.35 -4.29
CA ARG A 110 15.16 13.23 -3.52
C ARG A 110 15.52 14.45 -4.35
N VAL A 111 15.36 15.65 -3.79
CA VAL A 111 15.64 16.90 -4.48
C VAL A 111 16.02 18.02 -3.53
N THR A 112 16.97 18.84 -3.92
CA THR A 112 17.28 20.10 -3.21
C THR A 112 16.49 21.24 -3.84
N ARG A 113 15.82 22.05 -3.01
CA ARG A 113 15.02 23.20 -3.44
C ARG A 113 15.23 24.42 -2.56
N THR A 114 15.13 25.59 -3.15
CA THR A 114 15.12 26.86 -2.41
C THR A 114 13.68 27.27 -2.12
N LEU A 115 13.24 27.04 -0.88
CA LEU A 115 11.91 27.39 -0.39
C LEU A 115 11.85 28.89 -0.05
N THR A 116 10.94 29.61 -0.70
CA THR A 116 10.74 31.05 -0.49
C THR A 116 9.42 31.28 0.24
N PRO A 117 9.37 32.15 1.27
CA PRO A 117 8.11 32.49 1.94
C PRO A 117 7.03 32.94 0.96
N ASP A 118 5.79 32.52 1.20
CA ASP A 118 4.59 32.84 0.42
C ASP A 118 4.61 32.35 -1.05
N MET A 119 5.57 31.48 -1.40
CA MET A 119 5.69 30.91 -2.74
C MET A 119 5.36 29.42 -2.74
N VAL A 120 4.77 28.95 -3.85
CA VAL A 120 4.48 27.54 -4.10
C VAL A 120 5.55 26.96 -5.02
N ASP A 121 6.24 25.92 -4.57
CA ASP A 121 7.06 25.05 -5.43
C ASP A 121 6.29 23.76 -5.76
N THR A 122 6.32 23.35 -7.02
CA THR A 122 5.60 22.15 -7.48
C THR A 122 6.57 21.02 -7.78
N LEU A 123 6.48 19.94 -7.02
CA LEU A 123 7.32 18.75 -7.19
C LEU A 123 6.54 17.67 -7.93
N ARG A 124 7.12 17.15 -9.02
CA ARG A 124 6.55 16.07 -9.83
C ARG A 124 7.47 14.84 -9.71
N PRO A 125 7.36 14.08 -8.62
CA PRO A 125 8.28 12.98 -8.36
C PRO A 125 8.14 11.89 -9.43
N ALA A 126 9.25 11.52 -10.06
CA ALA A 126 9.33 10.40 -10.98
C ALA A 126 10.14 9.28 -10.32
N ILE A 127 9.52 8.11 -10.16
CA ILE A 127 10.05 7.00 -9.36
C ILE A 127 9.97 5.67 -10.13
N ARG A 128 10.68 4.67 -9.60
CA ARG A 128 10.78 3.30 -10.11
C ARG A 128 10.82 2.32 -8.95
N TYR A 129 10.78 1.02 -9.24
CA TYR A 129 11.19 0.03 -8.25
C TYR A 129 12.64 0.25 -7.83
N ARG A 130 12.97 -0.12 -6.60
CA ARG A 130 14.35 -0.19 -6.15
C ARG A 130 15.10 -1.30 -6.91
N SER A 131 16.40 -1.12 -7.08
CA SER A 131 17.22 -2.08 -7.83
C SER A 131 17.45 -3.42 -7.10
N ASP A 132 17.18 -3.46 -5.79
CA ASP A 132 17.32 -4.63 -4.93
C ASP A 132 16.01 -5.45 -4.79
N VAL A 133 14.94 -5.05 -5.50
CA VAL A 133 13.68 -5.80 -5.53
C VAL A 133 13.83 -7.09 -6.32
N ASN A 134 13.34 -8.18 -5.75
CA ASN A 134 13.20 -9.46 -6.43
C ASN A 134 11.72 -9.75 -6.72
N PHE A 135 11.43 -10.11 -7.97
CA PHE A 135 10.13 -10.57 -8.43
C PHE A 135 10.13 -12.09 -8.48
N ALA A 136 9.57 -12.73 -7.44
CA ALA A 136 9.47 -14.19 -7.38
C ALA A 136 8.64 -14.74 -8.54
N PHE A 137 7.61 -13.99 -8.96
CA PHE A 137 6.95 -14.17 -10.26
C PHE A 137 6.25 -12.88 -10.70
N ILE A 138 5.95 -12.82 -12.00
CA ILE A 138 5.07 -11.83 -12.64
C ILE A 138 4.08 -12.62 -13.49
N GLU A 139 2.80 -12.56 -13.14
CA GLU A 139 1.71 -13.18 -13.87
C GLU A 139 0.85 -12.08 -14.51
N ASN A 140 0.98 -11.95 -15.83
CA ASN A 140 0.29 -10.94 -16.64
C ASN A 140 -0.76 -11.54 -17.57
N PHE A 141 -1.00 -12.86 -17.52
CA PHE A 141 -2.02 -13.56 -18.29
C PHE A 141 -1.97 -13.37 -19.82
N GLU A 142 -0.82 -12.98 -20.36
CA GLU A 142 -0.59 -12.84 -21.81
C GLU A 142 -0.12 -14.14 -22.48
N GLY A 143 0.40 -15.09 -21.69
CA GLY A 143 0.95 -16.36 -22.16
C GLY A 143 -0.08 -17.48 -22.26
N ASN A 144 0.35 -18.65 -22.75
CA ASN A 144 -0.47 -19.88 -22.72
C ASN A 144 -0.30 -20.69 -21.42
N SER A 145 0.69 -20.35 -20.60
CA SER A 145 1.01 -21.06 -19.36
C SER A 145 0.90 -20.09 -18.20
N GLN A 146 -0.04 -20.33 -17.29
CA GLN A 146 -0.25 -19.50 -16.11
C GLN A 146 0.33 -20.16 -14.88
N ILE A 147 0.68 -19.38 -13.88
CA ILE A 147 1.29 -19.91 -12.66
C ILE A 147 0.26 -20.57 -11.73
N PHE A 148 -0.98 -20.10 -11.73
CA PHE A 148 -2.08 -20.64 -10.91
C PHE A 148 -2.73 -21.86 -11.59
N GLN A 149 -2.31 -23.07 -11.22
CA GLN A 149 -2.82 -24.32 -11.81
C GLN A 149 -3.18 -25.39 -10.77
N ASP A 150 -2.75 -25.23 -9.51
CA ASP A 150 -3.01 -26.20 -8.44
C ASP A 150 -4.41 -25.95 -7.85
N VAL A 151 -5.44 -26.51 -8.50
CA VAL A 151 -6.83 -26.35 -8.05
C VAL A 151 -7.06 -27.15 -6.77
N ARG A 152 -7.33 -26.43 -5.68
CA ARG A 152 -7.55 -26.99 -4.34
C ARG A 152 -9.04 -27.18 -4.04
N ARG A 153 -9.90 -26.37 -4.65
CA ARG A 153 -11.36 -26.48 -4.56
C ARG A 153 -12.03 -25.95 -5.82
N GLY A 154 -12.99 -26.70 -6.36
CA GLY A 154 -13.70 -26.33 -7.59
C GLY A 154 -13.23 -27.15 -8.80
N SER A 155 -13.34 -26.58 -9.99
CA SER A 155 -12.92 -27.19 -11.27
C SER A 155 -12.04 -26.22 -12.06
N LEU A 156 -11.14 -26.75 -12.89
CA LEU A 156 -10.38 -25.96 -13.88
C LEU A 156 -11.29 -25.21 -14.86
N ASP A 157 -12.52 -25.68 -15.07
CA ASP A 157 -13.50 -24.99 -15.93
C ASP A 157 -13.92 -23.62 -15.37
N GLN A 158 -13.67 -23.35 -14.09
CA GLN A 158 -14.00 -22.07 -13.47
C GLN A 158 -12.98 -20.98 -13.78
N ILE A 159 -11.77 -21.32 -14.22
CA ILE A 159 -10.69 -20.36 -14.53
C ILE A 159 -10.33 -20.39 -16.01
N GLN A 160 -10.29 -19.23 -16.63
CA GLN A 160 -9.97 -19.10 -18.05
C GLN A 160 -9.23 -17.79 -18.34
N LEU A 161 -8.52 -17.76 -19.47
CA LEU A 161 -8.07 -16.49 -20.04
C LEU A 161 -9.22 -15.84 -20.81
N THR A 162 -9.38 -14.53 -20.63
CA THR A 162 -10.30 -13.71 -21.40
C THR A 162 -9.54 -12.62 -22.16
N ASN A 163 -10.02 -12.30 -23.35
CA ASN A 163 -9.60 -11.11 -24.12
C ASN A 163 -10.66 -10.00 -24.11
N THR A 164 -11.67 -10.16 -23.25
CA THR A 164 -12.72 -9.17 -23.00
C THR A 164 -12.63 -8.68 -21.57
N ASP A 165 -12.86 -7.38 -21.36
CA ASP A 165 -12.79 -6.75 -20.04
C ASP A 165 -11.41 -6.91 -19.37
N VAL A 166 -10.37 -6.76 -20.19
CA VAL A 166 -8.96 -6.86 -19.81
C VAL A 166 -8.49 -5.53 -19.19
N PHE A 167 -7.63 -5.59 -18.17
CA PHE A 167 -7.06 -4.40 -17.56
C PHE A 167 -6.07 -3.70 -18.49
N GLU A 168 -5.06 -4.44 -18.96
CA GLU A 168 -4.12 -4.01 -20.00
C GLU A 168 -3.63 -5.20 -20.83
N GLY A 169 -3.00 -4.94 -21.98
CA GLY A 169 -2.55 -6.03 -22.86
C GLY A 169 -3.70 -6.68 -23.62
N ASN A 170 -3.61 -8.00 -23.84
CA ASN A 170 -4.55 -8.80 -24.61
C ASN A 170 -5.30 -9.84 -23.76
N GLY A 171 -4.82 -10.13 -22.56
CA GLY A 171 -5.33 -11.20 -21.71
C GLY A 171 -5.55 -10.77 -20.26
N ALA A 172 -6.55 -11.36 -19.62
CA ALA A 172 -6.73 -11.33 -18.18
C ALA A 172 -7.22 -12.69 -17.69
N CYS A 173 -7.06 -12.98 -16.41
CA CYS A 173 -7.73 -14.10 -15.77
C CYS A 173 -9.20 -13.77 -15.55
N LEU A 174 -10.08 -14.72 -15.89
CA LEU A 174 -11.50 -14.69 -15.59
C LEU A 174 -11.87 -15.95 -14.80
N ILE A 175 -12.45 -15.74 -13.62
CA ILE A 175 -13.06 -16.80 -12.82
C ILE A 175 -14.57 -16.67 -12.90
N THR A 176 -15.26 -17.78 -13.18
CA THR A 176 -16.73 -17.84 -13.22
C THR A 176 -17.26 -18.73 -12.10
N LEU A 177 -18.16 -18.20 -11.30
CA LEU A 177 -18.84 -18.90 -10.22
C LEU A 177 -20.35 -18.93 -10.49
N ASP A 178 -21.02 -19.99 -10.05
CA ASP A 178 -22.47 -20.10 -10.10
C ASP A 178 -23.03 -20.88 -8.91
N THR A 179 -24.34 -21.12 -8.89
CA THR A 179 -24.99 -21.88 -7.80
C THR A 179 -24.52 -23.33 -7.63
N SER A 180 -23.96 -23.95 -8.66
CA SER A 180 -23.42 -25.30 -8.63
C SER A 180 -21.95 -25.33 -8.20
N MET A 181 -21.18 -24.31 -8.61
CA MET A 181 -19.77 -24.13 -8.29
C MET A 181 -19.55 -22.73 -7.71
N SER A 182 -19.99 -22.53 -6.48
CA SER A 182 -20.02 -21.21 -5.82
C SER A 182 -18.69 -20.80 -5.18
N ILE A 183 -17.69 -21.68 -5.18
CA ILE A 183 -16.38 -21.47 -4.58
C ILE A 183 -15.32 -22.02 -5.54
N PHE A 184 -14.23 -21.27 -5.71
CA PHE A 184 -13.04 -21.68 -6.44
C PHE A 184 -11.79 -21.30 -5.64
N GLU A 185 -10.89 -22.26 -5.44
CA GLU A 185 -9.60 -22.08 -4.76
C GLU A 185 -8.49 -22.68 -5.62
N VAL A 186 -7.48 -21.87 -5.92
CA VAL A 186 -6.33 -22.28 -6.72
C VAL A 186 -5.05 -21.68 -6.14
N ALA A 187 -4.00 -22.49 -6.14
CA ALA A 187 -2.65 -22.09 -5.78
C ALA A 187 -1.72 -22.05 -6.99
N THR A 188 -0.58 -21.38 -6.84
CA THR A 188 0.52 -21.47 -7.79
C THR A 188 1.00 -22.91 -7.89
N ASN A 189 1.29 -23.40 -9.10
CA ASN A 189 1.91 -24.71 -9.27
C ASN A 189 3.34 -24.74 -8.71
N ASP A 190 4.02 -23.59 -8.78
CA ASP A 190 5.38 -23.44 -8.32
C ASP A 190 5.45 -23.12 -6.83
N TYR A 191 6.52 -23.59 -6.20
CA TYR A 191 6.86 -23.32 -4.81
C TYR A 191 8.00 -22.32 -4.73
N PHE A 192 7.81 -21.27 -3.93
CA PHE A 192 8.80 -20.23 -3.70
C PHE A 192 9.53 -20.48 -2.38
N THR A 193 10.84 -20.33 -2.39
CA THR A 193 11.71 -20.46 -1.21
C THR A 193 12.43 -19.15 -0.97
N GLY A 194 12.90 -18.95 0.26
CA GLY A 194 13.71 -17.78 0.60
C GLY A 194 12.98 -16.43 0.55
N LEU A 195 11.64 -16.44 0.54
CA LEU A 195 10.83 -15.22 0.52
C LEU A 195 11.14 -14.29 1.70
N ALA A 196 11.58 -14.83 2.84
CA ALA A 196 11.92 -14.07 4.04
C ALA A 196 13.43 -14.00 4.36
N ASP A 197 14.31 -14.47 3.45
CA ASP A 197 15.73 -14.67 3.77
C ASP A 197 16.49 -13.36 4.01
N LYS A 198 16.19 -12.31 3.23
CA LYS A 198 16.85 -11.00 3.35
C LYS A 198 16.03 -9.95 4.09
N SER A 199 14.71 -10.09 4.05
CA SER A 199 13.75 -9.22 4.70
C SER A 199 12.46 -10.01 4.89
N THR A 200 11.73 -9.74 5.97
CA THR A 200 10.40 -10.33 6.16
C THR A 200 9.34 -9.64 5.29
N LEU A 201 9.67 -8.50 4.66
CA LEU A 201 8.75 -7.76 3.81
C LEU A 201 8.51 -8.52 2.50
N VAL A 202 7.31 -9.08 2.39
CA VAL A 202 6.84 -9.79 1.19
C VAL A 202 5.47 -9.26 0.83
N TYR A 203 5.32 -8.82 -0.42
CA TYR A 203 4.08 -8.24 -0.91
C TYR A 203 3.58 -8.93 -2.17
N LEU A 204 2.26 -8.95 -2.30
CA LEU A 204 1.58 -9.30 -3.53
C LEU A 204 0.89 -8.06 -4.10
N GLU A 205 1.24 -7.69 -5.32
CA GLU A 205 0.51 -6.70 -6.10
C GLU A 205 -0.54 -7.38 -6.96
N VAL A 206 -1.76 -6.84 -7.01
CA VAL A 206 -2.85 -7.41 -7.80
C VAL A 206 -3.67 -6.30 -8.44
N ASN A 207 -3.87 -6.39 -9.76
CA ASN A 207 -4.94 -5.67 -10.45
C ASN A 207 -6.18 -6.57 -10.47
N TYR A 208 -7.33 -6.04 -10.08
CA TYR A 208 -8.55 -6.82 -9.96
C TYR A 208 -9.81 -6.02 -10.29
N LYS A 209 -10.83 -6.76 -10.71
CA LYS A 209 -12.23 -6.35 -10.80
C LYS A 209 -13.07 -7.56 -10.36
N SER A 210 -14.13 -7.38 -9.58
CA SER A 210 -14.84 -8.55 -9.05
C SER A 210 -16.27 -8.28 -8.62
N ASP A 211 -17.14 -9.25 -8.90
CA ASP A 211 -18.52 -9.32 -8.43
C ASP A 211 -18.64 -9.79 -6.97
N VAL A 212 -17.61 -10.46 -6.44
CA VAL A 212 -17.61 -11.16 -5.16
C VAL A 212 -16.33 -10.89 -4.37
N PRO A 213 -16.28 -11.22 -3.07
CA PRO A 213 -15.02 -11.21 -2.34
C PRO A 213 -14.02 -12.23 -2.89
N VAL A 214 -12.74 -11.89 -2.79
CA VAL A 214 -11.63 -12.80 -3.04
C VAL A 214 -10.64 -12.67 -1.89
N VAL A 215 -10.17 -13.80 -1.37
CA VAL A 215 -9.19 -13.85 -0.29
C VAL A 215 -7.93 -14.49 -0.81
N PHE A 216 -6.81 -13.81 -0.66
CA PHE A 216 -5.46 -14.31 -0.97
C PHE A 216 -4.82 -14.86 0.30
N GLY A 217 -3.75 -15.63 0.10
CA GLY A 217 -3.05 -16.27 1.19
C GLY A 217 -1.84 -17.04 0.73
N LEU A 218 -1.31 -17.86 1.62
CA LEU A 218 -0.18 -18.74 1.37
C LEU A 218 -0.47 -20.16 1.80
N VAL A 219 0.08 -21.11 1.04
CA VAL A 219 0.24 -22.50 1.46
C VAL A 219 1.71 -22.72 1.74
N GLY A 220 2.09 -22.88 3.01
CA GLY A 220 3.45 -23.28 3.36
C GLY A 220 3.59 -24.79 3.44
N ASN A 221 4.75 -25.27 3.06
CA ASN A 221 5.10 -26.69 3.01
C ASN A 221 6.51 -26.91 3.53
N THR A 222 6.75 -28.05 4.16
CA THR A 222 8.11 -28.49 4.53
C THR A 222 8.91 -28.92 3.30
N LEU A 223 10.21 -28.63 3.28
CA LEU A 223 11.16 -29.26 2.37
C LEU A 223 11.37 -30.72 2.81
N ASN A 224 11.30 -31.65 1.84
CA ASN A 224 11.66 -33.08 1.93
C ASN A 224 11.95 -33.63 3.35
N GLY A 225 11.00 -34.39 3.91
CA GLY A 225 11.13 -35.12 5.17
C GLY A 225 10.05 -36.20 5.32
N SER A 226 10.20 -37.11 6.29
CA SER A 226 9.28 -38.26 6.48
C SER A 226 7.87 -37.88 6.96
N ALA A 227 7.66 -36.63 7.36
CA ALA A 227 6.35 -36.07 7.70
C ALA A 227 6.17 -34.75 6.93
N SER A 228 5.47 -34.80 5.81
CA SER A 228 5.08 -33.60 5.06
C SER A 228 4.06 -32.81 5.88
N GLN A 229 4.40 -31.58 6.25
CA GLN A 229 3.45 -30.64 6.83
C GLN A 229 3.05 -29.61 5.77
N GLU A 230 1.74 -29.34 5.70
CA GLU A 230 1.15 -28.27 4.90
C GLU A 230 0.32 -27.38 5.82
N VAL A 231 0.45 -26.06 5.68
CA VAL A 231 -0.36 -25.07 6.39
C VAL A 231 -0.90 -24.06 5.39
N LEU A 232 -2.23 -23.91 5.34
CA LEU A 232 -2.94 -22.92 4.54
C LEU A 232 -3.44 -21.78 5.43
N VAL A 233 -3.12 -20.54 5.04
CA VAL A 233 -3.66 -19.33 5.66
C VAL A 233 -4.24 -18.44 4.56
N LEU A 234 -5.53 -18.14 4.64
CA LEU A 234 -6.27 -17.25 3.71
C LEU A 234 -6.63 -15.94 4.42
N ASN A 235 -5.75 -14.95 4.29
CA ASN A 235 -5.88 -13.59 4.79
C ASN A 235 -4.66 -12.83 4.26
N PRO A 236 -4.76 -11.68 3.57
CA PRO A 236 -5.89 -10.77 3.39
C PRO A 236 -6.75 -11.00 2.12
N GLY A 237 -7.83 -10.23 1.97
CA GLY A 237 -8.69 -10.28 0.78
C GLY A 237 -9.24 -8.90 0.40
N PHE A 238 -9.96 -8.84 -0.73
CA PHE A 238 -10.67 -7.65 -1.19
C PHE A 238 -12.17 -7.90 -1.33
N THR A 239 -12.93 -6.81 -1.29
CA THR A 239 -14.38 -6.79 -1.54
C THR A 239 -14.69 -6.52 -3.02
N PRO A 240 -15.93 -6.78 -3.48
CA PRO A 240 -16.35 -6.51 -4.85
C PRO A 240 -16.03 -5.10 -5.33
N LYS A 241 -15.69 -4.98 -6.62
CA LYS A 241 -15.42 -3.71 -7.29
C LYS A 241 -15.82 -3.80 -8.76
N ASP A 242 -16.75 -2.92 -9.17
CA ASP A 242 -17.30 -2.89 -10.53
C ASP A 242 -16.33 -2.33 -11.58
N GLN A 243 -15.21 -1.76 -11.16
CA GLN A 243 -14.17 -1.20 -12.01
C GLN A 243 -12.82 -1.78 -11.59
N TRP A 244 -11.90 -1.89 -12.55
CA TRP A 244 -10.53 -2.29 -12.27
C TRP A 244 -9.89 -1.42 -11.21
N ASN A 245 -9.20 -2.07 -10.27
CA ASN A 245 -8.55 -1.45 -9.14
C ASN A 245 -7.24 -2.19 -8.85
N LYS A 246 -6.31 -1.51 -8.19
CA LYS A 246 -5.09 -2.14 -7.67
C LYS A 246 -5.17 -2.29 -6.15
N ILE A 247 -4.59 -3.37 -5.66
CA ILE A 247 -4.39 -3.64 -4.24
C ILE A 247 -2.99 -4.20 -4.01
N TYR A 248 -2.46 -3.91 -2.83
CA TYR A 248 -1.19 -4.40 -2.32
C TYR A 248 -1.48 -5.22 -1.07
N PHE A 249 -1.10 -6.49 -1.08
CA PHE A 249 -1.24 -7.37 0.07
C PHE A 249 0.10 -7.58 0.74
N ASN A 250 0.18 -7.22 2.02
CA ASN A 250 1.34 -7.48 2.85
C ASN A 250 1.25 -8.92 3.40
N LEU A 251 2.04 -9.82 2.85
CA LEU A 251 2.05 -11.25 3.20
C LEU A 251 3.08 -11.60 4.29
N SER A 252 3.86 -10.62 4.74
CA SER A 252 4.97 -10.77 5.70
C SER A 252 4.58 -11.52 6.98
N TYR A 253 3.41 -11.17 7.54
CA TYR A 253 2.90 -11.80 8.76
C TYR A 253 2.54 -13.27 8.52
N ILE A 254 1.93 -13.59 7.39
CA ILE A 254 1.50 -14.95 7.04
C ILE A 254 2.71 -15.87 6.91
N ILE A 255 3.79 -15.40 6.27
CA ILE A 255 5.03 -16.16 6.13
C ILE A 255 5.59 -16.49 7.51
N THR A 256 5.61 -15.51 8.40
CA THR A 256 6.10 -15.67 9.78
C THR A 256 5.21 -16.62 10.59
N GLU A 257 3.89 -16.51 10.44
CA GLU A 257 2.90 -17.36 11.11
C GLU A 257 3.01 -18.83 10.67
N ILE A 258 3.16 -19.07 9.36
CA ILE A 258 3.28 -20.42 8.83
C ILE A 258 4.63 -21.03 9.20
N GLY A 259 5.74 -20.29 9.04
CA GLY A 259 7.07 -20.70 9.49
C GLY A 259 7.59 -21.98 8.84
N LEU A 260 7.24 -22.25 7.58
CA LEU A 260 7.69 -23.41 6.81
C LEU A 260 8.69 -23.02 5.71
N ASP A 261 9.18 -24.00 4.96
CA ASP A 261 10.36 -23.83 4.10
C ASP A 261 10.06 -23.26 2.71
N LYS A 262 8.89 -23.63 2.15
CA LYS A 262 8.49 -23.24 0.80
C LYS A 262 7.01 -22.88 0.75
N TYR A 263 6.64 -21.94 -0.12
CA TYR A 263 5.32 -21.33 -0.15
C TYR A 263 4.72 -21.35 -1.56
N GLN A 264 3.41 -21.58 -1.66
CA GLN A 264 2.62 -21.26 -2.85
C GLN A 264 1.74 -20.06 -2.53
N VAL A 265 1.51 -19.19 -3.52
CA VAL A 265 0.47 -18.16 -3.41
C VAL A 265 -0.87 -18.81 -3.76
N VAL A 266 -1.88 -18.56 -2.94
CA VAL A 266 -3.22 -19.13 -3.12
C VAL A 266 -4.27 -18.03 -3.05
N PHE A 267 -5.36 -18.17 -3.80
CA PHE A 267 -6.54 -17.36 -3.59
C PHE A 267 -7.81 -18.19 -3.66
N GLN A 268 -8.85 -17.68 -3.00
CA GLN A 268 -10.20 -18.23 -3.01
C GLN A 268 -11.20 -17.15 -3.39
N ALA A 269 -11.99 -17.41 -4.43
CA ALA A 269 -13.17 -16.63 -4.78
C ALA A 269 -14.43 -17.40 -4.36
N TYR A 270 -15.42 -16.70 -3.82
CA TYR A 270 -16.67 -17.35 -3.40
C TYR A 270 -17.88 -16.44 -3.50
N ILE A 271 -19.04 -16.99 -3.84
CA ILE A 271 -20.33 -16.31 -3.69
C ILE A 271 -20.72 -16.33 -2.21
N PRO A 272 -20.86 -15.17 -1.55
CA PRO A 272 -21.25 -15.11 -0.13
C PRO A 272 -22.61 -15.75 0.14
N ILE A 273 -22.77 -16.31 1.34
CA ILE A 273 -24.06 -16.76 1.84
C ILE A 273 -24.66 -15.65 2.72
N GLU A 274 -25.84 -15.17 2.36
CA GLU A 274 -26.62 -14.18 3.08
C GLU A 274 -27.98 -14.78 3.43
N ASN A 275 -28.36 -14.76 4.71
CA ASN A 275 -29.62 -15.34 5.19
C ASN A 275 -29.83 -16.82 4.80
N GLY A 276 -28.74 -17.60 4.73
CA GLY A 276 -28.78 -19.03 4.39
C GLY A 276 -28.92 -19.33 2.90
N GLN A 277 -28.82 -18.32 2.03
CA GLN A 277 -28.86 -18.47 0.57
C GLN A 277 -27.64 -17.81 -0.08
N LEU A 278 -27.24 -18.26 -1.26
CA LEU A 278 -26.21 -17.58 -2.04
C LEU A 278 -26.70 -16.17 -2.40
N SER A 279 -25.84 -15.16 -2.22
CA SER A 279 -26.19 -13.76 -2.46
C SER A 279 -26.42 -13.44 -3.95
N ARG A 280 -26.02 -14.34 -4.85
CA ARG A 280 -26.25 -14.26 -6.30
C ARG A 280 -26.15 -15.63 -6.96
N ASN A 281 -26.71 -15.75 -8.17
CA ASN A 281 -26.72 -16.99 -8.93
C ASN A 281 -25.46 -17.20 -9.78
N GLN A 282 -24.78 -16.10 -10.13
CA GLN A 282 -23.57 -16.08 -10.94
C GLN A 282 -22.68 -14.94 -10.48
N ALA A 283 -21.37 -15.12 -10.57
CA ALA A 283 -20.39 -14.09 -10.31
C ALA A 283 -19.14 -14.27 -11.18
N HIS A 284 -18.48 -13.16 -11.47
CA HIS A 284 -17.23 -13.14 -12.20
C HIS A 284 -16.15 -12.42 -11.39
N VAL A 285 -14.92 -12.90 -11.50
CA VAL A 285 -13.73 -12.25 -10.96
C VAL A 285 -12.73 -12.11 -12.09
N TRP A 286 -12.20 -10.90 -12.26
CA TRP A 286 -11.10 -10.63 -13.17
C TRP A 286 -9.85 -10.29 -12.38
N LEU A 287 -8.74 -10.93 -12.73
CA LEU A 287 -7.43 -10.68 -12.15
C LEU A 287 -6.43 -10.43 -13.26
N ASP A 288 -5.50 -9.51 -13.01
CA ASP A 288 -4.40 -9.22 -13.91
C ASP A 288 -3.17 -8.73 -13.12
N ASN A 289 -2.00 -8.74 -13.78
CA ASN A 289 -0.75 -8.17 -13.29
C ASN A 289 -0.43 -8.54 -11.84
N ILE A 290 -0.48 -9.83 -11.52
CA ILE A 290 -0.15 -10.34 -10.19
C ILE A 290 1.36 -10.45 -10.06
N LYS A 291 1.93 -9.85 -9.01
CA LYS A 291 3.38 -9.88 -8.76
C LYS A 291 3.65 -10.23 -7.32
N LEU A 292 4.58 -11.16 -7.08
CA LEU A 292 5.10 -11.46 -5.74
C LEU A 292 6.49 -10.84 -5.59
N LEU A 293 6.62 -9.89 -4.67
CA LEU A 293 7.84 -9.11 -4.44
C LEU A 293 8.47 -9.43 -3.09
N HIS A 294 9.79 -9.51 -3.07
CA HIS A 294 10.62 -9.60 -1.85
C HIS A 294 11.99 -8.97 -2.09
N PHE A 295 12.89 -9.02 -1.10
CA PHE A 295 14.29 -8.57 -1.23
C PHE A 295 15.26 -9.76 -1.33
#